data_AF-A0A0Q9NG52-F1
#
_entry.id   AF-A0A0Q9NG52-F1
#
_cell.length_a   1.000
_cell.length_b   1.000
_cell.length_c   1.000
_cell.angle_alpha   90.00
_cell.angle_beta   90.00
_cell.angle_gamma   90.00
#
_symmetry.space_group_name_H-M   'P 1'
#
loop_
_entity.id
_entity.type
_entity.pdbx_description
1 polymer ?
#
loop_
_entity_poly.entity_id
_entity_poly.type
_entity_poly.pdbx_seq_one_letter_code
_entity_poly.pdbx_strand_id
1 'polypeptide(L)'
;MSVPIILAIAAVVVAAVALGTVLARQKDPQRRATVLTRTGAVLMTVFTVFAGAFIGGYAMEAPGGSAGLLMVLAWAVPMLVLAVLAWLWPAATAPLLMALTAALIAVGVWFALDPATARGLQDANGPVLAVGVVALAFPAAVLGLKRTGPAGRLLLAIGVLPLLLTVVGRSGPASSLAAASAVPLVTGVVYLLAARMARGRSTPDNVRASTA
;
A
#
# COMPACT_ATOMS: atom_id res chain seq x y z
N MET A 1 -15.86 -17.57 -11.09
CA MET A 1 -15.01 -16.66 -10.28
C MET A 1 -13.60 -16.74 -10.83
N SER A 2 -12.96 -15.61 -11.13
CA SER A 2 -11.62 -15.60 -11.74
C SER A 2 -10.54 -15.94 -10.69
N VAL A 3 -9.65 -16.87 -11.03
CA VAL A 3 -8.47 -17.31 -10.24
C VAL A 3 -7.74 -16.18 -9.49
N PRO A 4 -7.51 -14.97 -10.06
CA PRO A 4 -6.92 -13.84 -9.33
C PRO A 4 -7.73 -13.38 -8.10
N ILE A 5 -9.06 -13.47 -8.12
CA ILE A 5 -9.92 -13.13 -6.98
C ILE A 5 -9.73 -14.15 -5.85
N ILE A 6 -9.56 -15.43 -6.19
CA ILE A 6 -9.32 -16.50 -5.21
C ILE A 6 -7.96 -16.31 -4.54
N LEU A 7 -6.92 -15.96 -5.31
CA LEU A 7 -5.59 -15.66 -4.76
C LEU A 7 -5.58 -14.40 -3.88
N ALA A 8 -6.29 -13.34 -4.27
CA ALA A 8 -6.41 -12.12 -3.47
C ALA A 8 -7.14 -12.40 -2.14
N ILE A 9 -8.24 -13.16 -2.17
CA ILE A 9 -8.97 -13.56 -0.96
C ILE A 9 -8.10 -14.48 -0.09
N ALA A 10 -7.41 -15.46 -0.69
CA ALA A 10 -6.52 -16.36 0.04
C ALA A 10 -5.37 -15.60 0.70
N ALA A 11 -4.75 -14.64 0.02
CA ALA A 11 -3.69 -13.80 0.59
C ALA A 11 -4.21 -12.93 1.75
N VAL A 12 -5.40 -12.34 1.63
CA VAL A 12 -6.04 -11.58 2.71
C VAL A 12 -6.39 -12.47 3.89
N VAL A 13 -6.91 -13.68 3.65
CA VAL A 13 -7.26 -14.65 4.70
C VAL A 13 -6.00 -15.14 5.41
N VAL A 14 -4.95 -15.52 4.69
CA VAL A 14 -3.67 -15.94 5.27
C VAL A 14 -3.03 -14.80 6.07
N ALA A 15 -3.07 -13.57 5.55
CA ALA A 15 -2.61 -12.39 6.26
C ALA A 15 -3.40 -12.16 7.55
N ALA A 16 -4.73 -12.26 7.51
CA ALA A 16 -5.61 -12.09 8.66
C ALA A 16 -5.41 -13.18 9.73
N VAL A 17 -5.22 -14.45 9.31
CA VAL A 17 -4.95 -15.58 10.21
C VAL A 17 -3.56 -15.45 10.84
N ALA A 18 -2.54 -15.06 10.06
CA ALA A 18 -1.21 -14.77 10.57
C ALA A 18 -1.23 -13.58 11.55
N LEU A 19 -2.00 -12.53 11.25
CA LEU A 19 -2.18 -11.38 12.15
C LEU A 19 -2.86 -11.80 13.46
N GLY A 20 -3.95 -12.57 13.37
CA GLY A 20 -4.75 -13.02 14.51
C GLY A 20 -3.97 -13.95 15.45
N THR A 21 -3.20 -14.88 14.89
CA THR A 21 -2.34 -15.79 15.68
C THR A 21 -1.22 -15.05 16.39
N VAL A 22 -0.67 -14.02 15.78
CA VAL A 22 0.38 -13.17 16.37
C VAL A 22 -0.17 -12.26 17.47
N LEU A 23 -1.34 -11.66 17.25
CA LEU A 23 -2.05 -10.83 18.24
C LEU A 23 -2.45 -11.64 19.48
N ALA A 24 -2.84 -12.90 19.31
CA ALA A 24 -3.22 -13.80 20.39
C ALA A 24 -2.06 -14.18 21.34
N ARG A 25 -0.81 -14.15 20.86
CA ARG A 25 0.34 -14.71 21.60
C ARG A 25 1.11 -13.72 22.48
N GLN A 26 1.04 -12.42 22.22
CA GLN A 26 1.84 -11.42 22.94
C GLN A 26 0.98 -10.75 24.01
N LYS A 27 1.42 -10.60 25.27
CA LYS A 27 0.67 -9.82 26.29
C LYS A 27 1.10 -8.34 26.36
N ASP A 28 2.30 -8.02 25.88
CA ASP A 28 2.89 -6.69 26.03
C ASP A 28 2.59 -5.79 24.80
N PRO A 29 1.92 -4.63 24.96
CA PRO A 29 1.46 -3.80 23.84
C PRO A 29 2.57 -3.21 22.97
N GLN A 30 3.78 -2.99 23.51
CA GLN A 30 4.91 -2.52 22.70
C GLN A 30 5.46 -3.61 21.77
N ARG A 31 5.65 -4.83 22.28
CA ARG A 31 6.01 -5.98 21.43
C ARG A 31 4.91 -6.27 20.41
N ARG A 32 3.63 -6.16 20.79
CA ARG A 32 2.51 -6.26 19.84
C ARG A 32 2.65 -5.23 18.71
N ALA A 33 2.89 -3.96 19.02
CA ALA A 33 3.04 -2.90 18.01
C ALA A 33 4.24 -3.13 17.08
N THR A 34 5.40 -3.53 17.61
CA THR A 34 6.58 -3.85 16.79
C THR A 34 6.33 -5.04 15.88
N VAL A 35 5.74 -6.11 16.39
CA VAL A 35 5.43 -7.29 15.59
C VAL A 35 4.39 -6.93 14.53
N LEU A 36 3.34 -6.19 14.88
CA LEU A 36 2.30 -5.75 13.95
C LEU A 36 2.87 -4.91 12.80
N THR A 37 3.83 -4.02 13.11
CA THR A 37 4.53 -3.21 12.11
C THR A 37 5.41 -4.08 11.19
N ARG A 38 6.16 -5.04 11.76
CA ARG A 38 6.97 -5.97 10.95
C ARG A 38 6.10 -6.86 10.07
N THR A 39 4.99 -7.37 10.59
CA THR A 39 4.06 -8.20 9.82
C THR A 39 3.43 -7.42 8.68
N GLY A 40 3.03 -6.17 8.90
CA GLY A 40 2.55 -5.29 7.83
C GLY A 40 3.61 -5.06 6.74
N ALA A 41 4.86 -4.82 7.13
CA ALA A 41 5.96 -4.68 6.16
C ALA A 41 6.21 -5.98 5.38
N VAL A 42 6.24 -7.14 6.05
CA VAL A 42 6.43 -8.44 5.38
C VAL A 42 5.28 -8.71 4.40
N LEU A 43 4.04 -8.47 4.81
CA LEU A 43 2.87 -8.63 3.96
C LEU A 43 2.99 -7.74 2.71
N MET A 44 3.36 -6.48 2.88
CA MET A 44 3.53 -5.56 1.76
C MET A 44 4.66 -6.00 0.84
N THR A 45 5.80 -6.45 1.38
CA THR A 45 6.91 -6.97 0.58
C THR A 45 6.49 -8.17 -0.26
N VAL A 46 5.81 -9.15 0.35
CA VAL A 46 5.32 -10.34 -0.36
C VAL A 46 4.37 -9.91 -1.47
N PHE A 47 3.41 -9.04 -1.15
CA PHE A 47 2.46 -8.54 -2.14
C PHE A 47 3.15 -7.79 -3.28
N THR A 48 4.12 -6.91 -3.00
CA THR A 48 4.86 -6.18 -4.03
C THR A 48 5.67 -7.11 -4.93
N VAL A 49 6.26 -8.17 -4.38
CA VAL A 49 6.97 -9.18 -5.18
C VAL A 49 5.99 -9.93 -6.10
N PHE A 50 4.85 -10.38 -5.58
CA PHE A 50 3.83 -11.05 -6.40
C PHE A 50 3.23 -10.12 -7.47
N ALA A 51 2.89 -8.89 -7.09
CA ALA A 51 2.38 -7.88 -8.01
C ALA A 51 3.42 -7.54 -9.07
N GLY A 52 4.68 -7.37 -8.70
CA GLY A 52 5.78 -7.11 -9.63
C GLY A 52 6.04 -8.28 -10.58
N ALA A 53 6.00 -9.52 -10.10
CA ALA A 53 6.13 -10.71 -10.94
C ALA A 53 4.95 -10.82 -11.93
N PHE A 54 3.73 -10.53 -11.49
CA PHE A 54 2.54 -10.54 -12.34
C PHE A 54 2.59 -9.43 -13.39
N ILE A 55 2.79 -8.17 -12.98
CA ILE A 55 2.91 -7.01 -13.88
C ILE A 55 4.07 -7.21 -14.86
N GLY A 56 5.21 -7.72 -14.36
CA GLY A 56 6.37 -8.04 -15.19
C GLY A 56 6.10 -9.15 -16.19
N GLY A 57 5.37 -10.20 -15.79
CA GLY A 57 4.91 -11.25 -16.69
C GLY A 57 4.10 -10.70 -17.87
N TYR A 58 3.09 -9.88 -17.60
CA TYR A 58 2.29 -9.24 -18.66
C TYR A 58 3.13 -8.35 -19.58
N ALA A 59 4.04 -7.55 -19.01
CA ALA A 59 4.91 -6.68 -19.81
C ALA A 59 5.85 -7.49 -20.73
N MET A 60 6.26 -8.68 -20.30
CA MET A 60 7.11 -9.58 -21.10
C MET A 60 6.32 -10.41 -22.13
N GLU A 61 5.02 -10.59 -21.96
CA GLU A 61 4.14 -11.23 -22.96
C GLU A 61 3.78 -10.27 -24.11
N ALA A 62 3.43 -9.03 -23.79
CA ALA A 62 3.18 -7.98 -24.77
C ALA A 62 3.43 -6.61 -24.11
N PRO A 63 4.48 -5.85 -24.51
CA PRO A 63 5.22 -5.90 -25.79
C PRO A 63 6.40 -6.89 -25.88
N GLY A 64 6.88 -7.44 -24.75
CA GLY A 64 7.99 -8.40 -24.73
C GLY A 64 9.39 -7.81 -24.99
N GLY A 65 10.41 -8.66 -24.91
CA GLY A 65 11.81 -8.30 -25.20
C GLY A 65 12.34 -7.13 -24.36
N SER A 66 13.10 -6.22 -24.99
CA SER A 66 13.66 -5.04 -24.34
C SER A 66 12.62 -3.99 -23.97
N ALA A 67 11.52 -3.89 -24.72
CA ALA A 67 10.43 -2.95 -24.44
C ALA A 67 9.69 -3.32 -23.15
N GLY A 68 9.37 -4.60 -22.97
CA GLY A 68 8.77 -5.12 -21.73
C GLY A 68 9.69 -4.89 -20.52
N LEU A 69 10.99 -5.14 -20.69
CA LEU A 69 11.98 -4.89 -19.63
C LEU A 69 12.03 -3.41 -19.23
N LEU A 70 12.08 -2.49 -20.20
CA LEU A 70 12.10 -1.05 -19.92
C LEU A 70 10.82 -0.59 -19.22
N MET A 71 9.65 -1.14 -19.61
CA MET A 71 8.38 -0.89 -18.92
C MET A 71 8.44 -1.31 -17.45
N VAL A 72 8.99 -2.49 -17.14
CA VAL A 72 9.14 -2.96 -15.76
C VAL A 72 10.10 -2.07 -14.98
N LEU A 73 11.26 -1.76 -15.57
CA LEU A 73 12.28 -0.92 -14.92
C LEU A 73 11.77 0.50 -14.67
N ALA A 74 10.94 1.05 -15.56
CA ALA A 74 10.41 2.41 -15.47
C ALA A 74 9.61 2.67 -14.19
N TRP A 75 9.00 1.65 -13.57
CA TRP A 75 8.29 1.81 -12.29
C TRP A 75 9.00 1.09 -11.13
N ALA A 76 9.66 -0.04 -11.39
CA ALA A 76 10.34 -0.82 -10.35
C ALA A 76 11.57 -0.08 -9.80
N VAL A 77 12.37 0.55 -10.67
CA VAL A 77 13.57 1.30 -10.23
C VAL A 77 13.17 2.51 -9.37
N PRO A 78 12.25 3.41 -9.79
CA PRO A 78 11.80 4.50 -8.93
C PRO A 78 11.20 4.03 -7.61
N MET A 79 10.41 2.94 -7.63
CA MET A 79 9.87 2.33 -6.41
C MET A 79 10.99 1.92 -5.44
N LEU A 80 12.01 1.21 -5.92
CA LEU A 80 13.12 0.76 -5.08
C LEU A 80 13.95 1.95 -4.55
N VAL A 81 14.20 2.96 -5.39
CA VAL A 81 14.88 4.19 -4.98
C VAL A 81 14.09 4.90 -3.87
N LEU A 82 12.77 5.04 -4.02
CA LEU A 82 11.91 5.63 -2.98
C LEU A 82 11.90 4.80 -1.70
N ALA A 83 11.93 3.47 -1.80
CA ALA A 83 12.00 2.58 -0.64
C ALA A 83 13.33 2.73 0.11
N VAL A 84 14.45 2.80 -0.61
CA VAL A 84 15.79 3.06 -0.03
C VAL A 84 15.84 4.44 0.61
N LEU A 85 15.32 5.47 -0.05
CA LEU A 85 15.19 6.82 0.51
C LEU A 85 14.33 6.82 1.78
N ALA A 86 13.19 6.14 1.78
CA ALA A 86 12.32 6.04 2.95
C ALA A 86 13.01 5.32 4.13
N TRP A 87 13.88 4.36 3.82
CA TRP A 87 14.70 3.68 4.82
C TRP A 87 15.81 4.58 5.36
N LEU A 88 16.57 5.27 4.50
CA LEU A 88 17.72 6.07 4.91
C LEU A 88 17.30 7.42 5.51
N TRP A 89 16.37 8.13 4.87
CA TRP A 89 15.96 9.51 5.19
C TRP A 89 14.43 9.65 5.36
N PRO A 90 13.83 8.97 6.34
CA PRO A 90 12.36 8.93 6.52
C PRO A 90 11.73 10.31 6.75
N ALA A 91 12.49 11.30 7.24
CA ALA A 91 12.00 12.66 7.43
C ALA A 91 11.79 13.42 6.12
N ALA A 92 12.74 13.31 5.19
CA ALA A 92 12.70 13.98 3.90
C ALA A 92 11.81 13.23 2.88
N THR A 93 11.74 11.90 2.97
CA THR A 93 10.94 11.11 2.03
C THR A 93 9.45 11.16 2.33
N ALA A 94 9.04 11.43 3.57
CA ALA A 94 7.63 11.54 3.94
C ALA A 94 6.85 12.62 3.15
N PRO A 95 7.32 13.88 3.04
CA PRO A 95 6.63 14.89 2.22
C PRO A 95 6.66 14.54 0.72
N LEU A 96 7.73 13.92 0.22
CA LEU A 96 7.80 13.45 -1.16
C LEU A 96 6.74 12.39 -1.45
N LEU A 97 6.60 11.38 -0.59
CA LEU A 97 5.56 10.35 -0.74
C LEU A 97 4.15 10.93 -0.60
N MET A 98 3.96 11.95 0.25
CA MET A 98 2.69 12.69 0.29
C MET A 98 2.39 13.41 -1.01
N ALA A 99 3.36 14.13 -1.58
CA ALA A 99 3.19 14.82 -2.86
C ALA A 99 2.88 13.84 -4.01
N LEU A 100 3.61 12.72 -4.09
CA LEU A 100 3.36 11.68 -5.09
C LEU A 100 2.01 10.99 -4.91
N THR A 101 1.59 10.76 -3.67
CA THR A 101 0.25 10.22 -3.38
C THR A 101 -0.84 11.21 -3.80
N ALA A 102 -0.65 12.51 -3.52
CA ALA A 102 -1.58 13.55 -3.96
C ALA A 102 -1.65 13.66 -5.49
N ALA A 103 -0.51 13.53 -6.19
CA ALA A 103 -0.48 13.47 -7.65
C ALA A 103 -1.23 12.25 -8.19
N LEU A 104 -1.04 11.07 -7.59
CA LEU A 104 -1.79 9.86 -7.96
C LEU A 104 -3.30 10.04 -7.75
N ILE A 105 -3.70 10.70 -6.66
CA ILE A 105 -5.10 11.07 -6.40
C ILE A 105 -5.63 11.99 -7.50
N ALA A 106 -4.89 13.04 -7.85
CA ALA A 106 -5.29 14.00 -8.88
C ALA A 106 -5.47 13.32 -10.25
N VAL A 107 -4.52 12.45 -10.64
CA VAL A 107 -4.64 11.64 -11.87
C VAL A 107 -5.85 10.71 -11.82
N GLY A 108 -6.09 10.07 -10.66
CA GLY A 108 -7.27 9.24 -10.46
C GLY A 108 -8.58 10.01 -10.62
N VAL A 109 -8.68 11.20 -10.03
CA VAL A 109 -9.84 12.09 -10.18
C VAL A 109 -10.01 12.53 -11.63
N TRP A 110 -8.92 12.89 -12.31
CA TRP A 110 -8.97 13.21 -13.75
C TRP A 110 -9.53 12.05 -14.57
N PHE A 111 -9.10 10.81 -14.31
CA PHE A 111 -9.60 9.62 -15.00
C PHE A 111 -11.10 9.39 -14.77
N ALA A 112 -11.64 9.82 -13.62
CA ALA A 112 -13.08 9.77 -13.36
C ALA A 112 -13.86 10.88 -14.09
N LEU A 113 -13.24 12.03 -14.33
CA LEU A 113 -13.85 13.15 -15.08
C LEU A 113 -13.84 12.90 -16.59
N ASP A 114 -12.78 12.27 -17.12
CA ASP A 114 -12.65 11.92 -18.54
C ASP A 114 -12.34 10.42 -18.74
N PRO A 115 -13.36 9.55 -18.66
CA PRO A 115 -13.18 8.11 -18.77
C PRO A 115 -12.81 7.65 -20.18
N ALA A 116 -13.07 8.45 -21.22
CA ALA A 116 -12.74 8.09 -22.61
C ALA A 116 -11.23 8.15 -22.82
N THR A 117 -10.61 9.26 -22.43
CA THR A 117 -9.15 9.42 -22.47
C THR A 117 -8.46 8.45 -21.51
N ALA A 118 -9.05 8.21 -20.33
CA ALA A 118 -8.52 7.23 -19.37
C ALA A 118 -8.46 5.80 -19.92
N ARG A 119 -9.49 5.37 -20.64
CA ARG A 119 -9.52 4.04 -21.30
C ARG A 119 -8.46 3.94 -22.39
N GLY A 120 -8.37 4.92 -23.27
CA GLY A 120 -7.35 4.93 -24.32
C GLY A 120 -5.92 4.86 -23.76
N LEU A 121 -5.65 5.54 -22.63
CA LEU A 121 -4.35 5.48 -21.97
C LEU A 121 -4.08 4.10 -21.36
N GLN A 122 -5.09 3.46 -20.79
CA GLN A 122 -4.98 2.12 -20.19
C GLN A 122 -4.87 1.02 -21.24
N ASP A 123 -5.54 1.16 -22.38
CA ASP A 123 -5.45 0.21 -23.48
C ASP A 123 -4.06 0.25 -24.12
N ALA A 124 -3.44 1.44 -24.18
CA ALA A 124 -2.10 1.62 -24.74
C ALA A 124 -0.95 1.25 -23.77
N ASN A 125 -1.10 1.51 -22.46
CA ASN A 125 -0.01 1.42 -21.48
C ASN A 125 -0.25 0.38 -20.37
N GLY A 126 -1.41 -0.26 -20.36
CA GLY A 126 -1.86 -1.13 -19.28
C GLY A 126 -2.41 -0.37 -18.08
N PRO A 127 -2.62 -1.04 -16.93
CA PRO A 127 -3.33 -0.49 -15.78
C PRO A 127 -2.47 0.49 -14.95
N VAL A 128 -2.22 1.68 -15.50
CA VAL A 128 -1.32 2.72 -14.95
C VAL A 128 -1.61 3.05 -13.48
N LEU A 129 -2.88 3.21 -13.11
CA LEU A 129 -3.26 3.52 -11.72
C LEU A 129 -2.94 2.36 -10.77
N ALA A 130 -3.15 1.11 -11.18
CA ALA A 130 -2.84 -0.04 -10.32
C ALA A 130 -1.33 -0.17 -10.09
N VAL A 131 -0.52 0.04 -11.13
CA VAL A 131 0.95 0.07 -11.01
C VAL A 131 1.39 1.22 -10.10
N GLY A 132 0.79 2.41 -10.23
CA GLY A 132 1.06 3.55 -9.36
C GLY A 132 0.75 3.28 -7.88
N VAL A 133 -0.38 2.62 -7.59
CA VAL A 133 -0.74 2.18 -6.23
C VAL A 133 0.33 1.25 -5.65
N VAL A 134 0.74 0.23 -6.40
CA VAL A 134 1.78 -0.73 -5.95
C VAL A 134 3.12 -0.03 -5.74
N ALA A 135 3.51 0.82 -6.69
CA ALA A 135 4.80 1.53 -6.69
C ALA A 135 4.93 2.52 -5.52
N LEU A 136 3.83 3.13 -5.06
CA LEU A 136 3.85 4.04 -3.90
C LEU A 136 3.60 3.32 -2.57
N ALA A 137 2.81 2.25 -2.57
CA ALA A 137 2.47 1.54 -1.35
C ALA A 137 3.69 0.84 -0.73
N PHE A 138 4.61 0.29 -1.54
CA PHE A 138 5.81 -0.36 -1.01
C PHE A 138 6.76 0.61 -0.26
N PRO A 139 7.19 1.75 -0.85
CA PRO A 139 7.95 2.76 -0.14
C PRO A 139 7.23 3.29 1.11
N ALA A 140 5.91 3.47 1.05
CA ALA A 140 5.12 3.88 2.22
C ALA A 140 5.15 2.82 3.34
N ALA A 141 5.14 1.53 3.00
CA ALA A 141 5.28 0.47 3.98
C ALA A 141 6.68 0.44 4.62
N VAL A 142 7.74 0.68 3.84
CA VAL A 142 9.12 0.82 4.36
C VAL A 142 9.24 2.03 5.28
N LEU A 143 8.65 3.17 4.91
CA LEU A 143 8.59 4.35 5.78
C LEU A 143 7.95 4.02 7.13
N GLY A 144 6.91 3.19 7.15
CA GLY A 144 6.21 2.82 8.38
C GLY A 144 7.02 1.99 9.36
N LEU A 145 8.13 1.36 8.94
CA LEU A 145 9.06 0.70 9.85
C LEU A 145 9.75 1.70 10.80
N LYS A 146 9.92 2.96 10.38
CA LYS A 146 10.51 4.04 11.18
C LYS A 146 9.49 5.10 11.62
N ARG A 147 8.41 5.30 10.85
CA ARG A 147 7.35 6.28 11.09
C ARG A 147 5.95 5.69 10.84
N THR A 148 5.53 4.78 11.72
CA THR A 148 4.26 4.02 11.64
C THR A 148 3.01 4.89 11.43
N GLY A 149 2.87 5.97 12.20
CA GLY A 149 1.69 6.85 12.14
C GLY A 149 1.43 7.48 10.76
N PRO A 150 2.34 8.29 10.20
CA PRO A 150 2.14 8.92 8.90
C PRO A 150 2.10 7.90 7.76
N ALA A 151 2.88 6.81 7.84
CA ALA A 151 2.83 5.72 6.85
C ALA A 151 1.45 5.05 6.79
N GLY A 152 0.82 4.80 7.95
CA GLY A 152 -0.53 4.24 8.00
C GLY A 152 -1.58 5.11 7.31
N ARG A 153 -1.48 6.45 7.43
CA ARG A 153 -2.37 7.39 6.72
C ARG A 153 -2.12 7.40 5.22
N LEU A 154 -0.85 7.37 4.80
CA LEU A 154 -0.47 7.29 3.39
C LEU A 154 -1.00 6.03 2.74
N LEU A 155 -0.80 4.87 3.38
CA LEU A 155 -1.30 3.58 2.88
C LEU A 155 -2.83 3.54 2.80
N LEU A 156 -3.54 4.15 3.76
CA LEU A 156 -4.99 4.33 3.65
C LEU A 156 -5.37 5.23 2.47
N ALA A 157 -4.74 6.38 2.31
CA ALA A 157 -5.05 7.29 1.19
C ALA A 157 -4.82 6.62 -0.17
N ILE A 158 -3.70 5.90 -0.31
CA ILE A 158 -3.35 5.12 -1.50
C ILE A 158 -4.37 4.01 -1.76
N GLY A 159 -4.83 3.32 -0.72
CA GLY A 159 -5.76 2.19 -0.85
C GLY A 159 -7.24 2.57 -0.99
N VAL A 160 -7.68 3.70 -0.42
CA VAL A 160 -9.09 4.14 -0.49
C VAL A 160 -9.42 4.75 -1.86
N LEU A 161 -8.48 5.48 -2.46
CA LEU A 161 -8.68 6.18 -3.72
C LEU A 161 -9.17 5.25 -4.85
N PRO A 162 -8.52 4.10 -5.15
CA PRO A 162 -8.99 3.16 -6.17
C PRO A 162 -10.40 2.63 -5.94
N LEU A 163 -10.79 2.43 -4.67
CA LEU A 163 -12.14 1.95 -4.31
C LEU A 163 -13.19 3.03 -4.54
N LEU A 164 -12.87 4.29 -4.24
CA LEU A 164 -13.77 5.40 -4.55
C LEU A 164 -13.93 5.59 -6.06
N LEU A 165 -12.84 5.47 -6.83
CA LEU A 165 -12.88 5.59 -8.28
C LEU A 165 -13.64 4.44 -8.96
N THR A 166 -13.55 3.22 -8.43
CA THR A 166 -14.33 2.09 -8.94
C THR A 166 -15.82 2.21 -8.62
N VAL A 167 -16.20 2.82 -7.50
CA VAL A 167 -17.60 3.10 -7.13
C VAL A 167 -18.19 4.23 -7.99
N VAL A 168 -17.42 5.29 -8.27
CA VAL A 168 -17.90 6.47 -9.02
C VAL A 168 -17.87 6.24 -10.55
N GLY A 169 -16.88 5.51 -11.06
CA GLY A 169 -16.60 5.47 -12.50
C GLY A 169 -17.47 4.53 -13.35
N ARG A 170 -18.09 3.47 -12.81
CA ARG A 170 -18.76 2.41 -13.61
C ARG A 170 -17.97 1.96 -14.86
N SER A 171 -16.63 2.02 -14.85
CA SER A 171 -15.82 1.87 -16.06
C SER A 171 -14.47 1.18 -15.80
N GLY A 172 -14.21 0.08 -16.51
CA GLY A 172 -12.91 -0.60 -16.58
C GLY A 172 -12.75 -1.77 -15.59
N PRO A 173 -11.72 -2.64 -15.73
CA PRO A 173 -11.58 -3.90 -15.00
C PRO A 173 -11.37 -3.67 -13.50
N ALA A 174 -12.49 -3.46 -12.81
CA ALA A 174 -12.58 -3.12 -11.38
C ALA A 174 -11.92 -4.18 -10.47
N SER A 175 -11.74 -5.40 -10.97
CA SER A 175 -11.08 -6.49 -10.26
C SER A 175 -9.60 -6.21 -9.98
N SER A 176 -8.86 -5.57 -10.90
CA SER A 176 -7.41 -5.38 -10.75
C SER A 176 -7.08 -4.25 -9.77
N LEU A 177 -7.84 -3.15 -9.79
CA LEU A 177 -7.68 -2.05 -8.81
C LEU A 177 -8.15 -2.46 -7.41
N ALA A 178 -9.25 -3.21 -7.29
CA ALA A 178 -9.71 -3.71 -5.99
C ALA A 178 -8.68 -4.67 -5.37
N ALA A 179 -8.12 -5.60 -6.16
CA ALA A 179 -7.05 -6.48 -5.71
C ALA A 179 -5.78 -5.71 -5.32
N ALA A 180 -5.40 -4.69 -6.09
CA ALA A 180 -4.23 -3.87 -5.82
C ALA A 180 -4.34 -3.03 -4.53
N SER A 181 -5.56 -2.73 -4.09
CA SER A 181 -5.85 -1.80 -2.99
C SER A 181 -6.10 -2.48 -1.65
N ALA A 182 -6.51 -3.75 -1.67
CA ALA A 182 -6.81 -4.51 -0.45
C ALA A 182 -5.59 -4.61 0.48
N VAL A 183 -4.41 -4.94 -0.06
CA VAL A 183 -3.20 -5.14 0.75
C VAL A 183 -2.65 -3.82 1.32
N PRO A 184 -2.54 -2.72 0.54
CA PRO A 184 -2.20 -1.42 1.09
C PRO A 184 -3.16 -0.96 2.20
N LEU A 185 -4.47 -1.16 2.03
CA LEU A 185 -5.46 -0.81 3.06
C LEU A 185 -5.25 -1.58 4.34
N VAL A 186 -5.15 -2.91 4.25
CA VAL A 186 -4.92 -3.77 5.41
C VAL A 186 -3.65 -3.33 6.12
N THR A 187 -2.56 -3.09 5.38
CA THR A 187 -1.29 -2.64 5.95
C THR A 187 -1.41 -1.26 6.60
N GLY A 188 -2.14 -0.33 6.00
CA GLY A 188 -2.42 1.00 6.55
C GLY A 188 -3.19 0.95 7.87
N VAL A 189 -4.23 0.12 7.95
CA VAL A 189 -5.00 -0.11 9.19
C VAL A 189 -4.09 -0.71 10.27
N VAL A 190 -3.31 -1.73 9.93
CA VAL A 190 -2.33 -2.40 10.81
C VAL A 190 -1.33 -1.39 11.39
N TYR A 191 -0.80 -0.48 10.57
CA TYR A 191 0.13 0.56 11.00
C TYR A 191 -0.53 1.62 11.89
N LEU A 192 -1.78 2.00 11.62
CA LEU A 192 -2.51 2.93 12.49
C LEU A 192 -2.85 2.30 13.85
N LEU A 193 -3.22 1.02 13.88
CA LEU A 193 -3.45 0.28 15.12
C LEU A 193 -2.16 0.18 15.94
N ALA A 194 -1.03 -0.16 15.30
CA ALA A 194 0.29 -0.15 15.94
C ALA A 194 0.63 1.22 16.52
N ALA A 195 0.40 2.30 15.76
CA ALA A 195 0.67 3.66 16.21
C ALA A 195 -0.28 4.15 17.32
N ARG A 196 -1.51 3.62 17.41
CA ARG A 196 -2.44 3.90 18.53
C ARG A 196 -2.01 3.16 19.79
N MET A 197 -1.64 1.89 19.68
CA MET A 197 -1.14 1.09 20.81
C MET A 197 0.15 1.66 21.41
N ALA A 198 1.03 2.21 20.58
CA ALA A 198 2.24 2.88 21.04
C ALA A 198 1.97 4.19 21.80
N ARG A 199 0.88 4.91 21.47
CA ARG A 199 0.51 6.19 22.10
C ARG A 199 -0.32 6.04 23.38
N GLY A 200 -1.15 5.00 23.48
CA GLY A 200 -2.06 4.80 24.62
C GLY A 200 -1.39 4.56 25.98
N ARG A 201 -0.07 4.36 26.04
CA ARG A 201 0.70 4.25 27.30
C ARG A 201 1.43 5.55 27.68
N SER A 202 1.48 6.55 26.81
CA SER A 202 2.17 7.83 27.06
C SER A 202 1.31 8.84 27.83
N THR A 203 0.12 8.45 28.27
CA THR A 203 -0.68 9.18 29.24
C THR A 203 -0.52 8.47 30.59
N PRO A 204 0.49 8.81 31.40
CA PRO A 204 0.53 8.35 32.78
C PRO A 204 -0.62 8.99 33.56
N ASP A 205 -1.18 8.20 34.48
CA ASP A 205 -2.20 8.53 35.49
C ASP A 205 -1.78 9.64 36.49
N ASN A 206 -1.09 10.69 36.04
CA ASN A 206 -0.58 11.78 36.90
C ASN A 206 -1.57 12.93 37.07
N VAL A 207 -2.87 12.64 37.28
CA VAL A 207 -3.87 13.65 37.66
C VAL A 207 -4.45 13.39 39.06
N ARG A 208 -3.97 12.38 39.81
CA ARG A 208 -4.53 12.05 41.15
C ARG A 208 -3.55 12.06 42.33
N ALA A 209 -2.43 12.80 42.25
CA ALA A 209 -1.54 12.95 43.41
C ALA A 209 -0.91 14.35 43.50
N SER A 210 -1.73 15.39 43.68
CA SER A 210 -1.23 16.68 44.19
C SER A 210 -2.28 17.51 44.93
N THR A 211 -3.19 16.84 45.66
CA THR A 211 -4.05 17.49 46.66
C THR A 211 -4.27 16.52 47.82
N ALA A 212 -3.30 16.49 48.74
CA ALA A 212 -3.48 16.02 50.10
C ALA A 212 -2.50 16.79 50.99
#